data_AF-C6SGE7-F1
#
_entry.id   AF-C6SGE7-F1
#
_cell.length_a   1.000
_cell.length_b   1.000
_cell.length_c   1.000
_cell.angle_alpha   90.00
_cell.angle_beta   90.00
_cell.angle_gamma   90.00
#
_symmetry.space_group_name_H-M   'P 1'
#
loop_
_entity.id
_entity.type
_entity.pdbx_description
1 polymer ?
#
loop_
_entity_poly.entity_id
_entity_poly.type
_entity_poly.pdbx_seq_one_letter_code
_entity_poly.pdbx_strand_id
1 'polypeptide(L)' 'MFENREHLFSAEIPRDTPVVLQPEEHVSYGWFGLEEAAEKVFSPSNRRAILELGRFLGKR' A
#
# COMPACT_ATOMS: atom_id res chain seq x y z
N MET A 1 9.49 -14.00 -22.29
CA MET A 1 8.87 -12.73 -21.84
C MET A 1 8.18 -13.08 -20.53
N PHE A 2 8.54 -12.42 -19.42
CA PHE A 2 7.89 -12.67 -18.13
C PHE A 2 6.72 -11.70 -18.00
N GLU A 3 5.52 -12.21 -17.73
CA GLU A 3 4.34 -11.43 -17.43
C GLU A 3 4.06 -11.56 -15.93
N ASN A 4 3.99 -10.42 -15.23
CA ASN A 4 3.55 -10.39 -13.85
C ASN A 4 2.07 -9.99 -13.82
N ARG A 5 1.22 -10.91 -13.35
CA ARG A 5 -0.21 -10.68 -13.21
C ARG A 5 -0.51 -10.34 -11.75
N GLU A 6 -0.93 -9.11 -11.51
CA GLU A 6 -1.26 -8.59 -10.18
C GLU A 6 -2.77 -8.39 -10.04
N HIS A 7 -3.28 -8.63 -8.83
CA HIS A 7 -4.66 -8.34 -8.45
C HIS A 7 -4.64 -7.38 -7.27
N LEU A 8 -5.31 -6.23 -7.40
CA LEU A 8 -5.31 -5.18 -6.37
C LEU A 8 -6.55 -5.28 -5.48
N PHE A 9 -6.34 -5.22 -4.17
CA PHE A 9 -7.39 -5.18 -3.16
C PHE A 9 -7.13 -4.02 -2.20
N SER A 10 -8.20 -3.39 -1.70
CA SER A 10 -8.14 -2.36 -0.67
C SER A 10 -9.15 -2.64 0.44
N ALA A 11 -8.78 -2.39 1.68
CA ALA A 11 -9.67 -2.50 2.83
C ALA A 11 -9.53 -1.26 3.72
N GLU A 12 -10.63 -0.87 4.35
CA GLU A 12 -10.62 0.15 5.38
C GLU A 12 -10.42 -0.53 6.73
N ILE A 13 -9.38 -0.12 7.45
CA ILE A 13 -8.96 -0.72 8.72
C ILE A 13 -9.20 0.32 9.82
N PRO A 14 -9.84 -0.04 10.95
CA PRO A 14 -9.98 0.86 12.08
C PRO A 14 -8.63 1.39 12.55
N ARG A 15 -8.54 2.69 12.81
CA ARG A 15 -7.29 3.39 13.10
C ARG A 15 -6.48 2.79 14.25
N ASP A 16 -7.16 2.28 15.27
CA ASP A 16 -6.55 1.77 16.50
C ASP A 16 -6.22 0.26 16.44
N THR A 17 -6.26 -0.33 15.25
CA THR A 17 -5.90 -1.74 15.06
C THR A 17 -4.40 -1.93 15.34
N PRO A 18 -4.00 -2.81 16.28
CA PRO A 18 -2.59 -3.05 16.56
C PRO A 18 -1.92 -3.75 15.37
N VAL A 19 -0.77 -3.22 14.94
CA VAL A 19 0.05 -3.83 13.89
C VAL A 19 1.12 -4.69 14.56
N VAL A 20 1.13 -5.98 14.26
CA VAL A 20 2.14 -6.94 14.71
C VAL A 20 2.91 -7.44 13.49
N LEU A 21 4.21 -7.27 13.49
CA LEU A 21 5.08 -7.74 12.41
C LEU A 21 5.49 -9.20 12.64
N GLN A 22 5.55 -9.97 11.56
CA GLN A 22 6.31 -11.22 11.54
C GLN A 22 7.79 -10.86 11.29
N PRO A 23 8.67 -10.89 12.32
CA PRO A 23 10.08 -10.47 12.22
C PRO A 23 10.91 -11.18 11.14
N GLU A 24 10.52 -12.37 10.70
CA GLU A 24 11.23 -13.10 9.62
C GLU A 24 10.96 -12.50 8.23
N GLU A 25 9.84 -11.78 8.06
CA GLU A 25 9.42 -11.20 6.79
C GLU A 25 9.51 -9.66 6.78
N HIS A 26 9.32 -9.02 7.93
CA HIS A 26 9.17 -7.57 8.04
C HIS A 26 9.98 -6.99 9.20
N VAL A 27 10.66 -5.87 8.94
CA VAL A 27 11.54 -5.19 9.91
C VAL A 27 10.95 -3.92 10.52
N SER A 28 10.00 -3.29 9.84
CA SER A 28 9.37 -2.05 10.29
C SER A 28 8.03 -1.80 9.59
N TYR A 29 7.21 -0.94 10.18
CA TYR A 29 6.00 -0.41 9.55
C TYR A 29 5.81 1.06 9.89
N GLY A 30 4.97 1.73 9.10
CA GLY A 30 4.53 3.10 9.36
C GLY A 30 3.25 3.40 8.60
N TRP A 31 2.46 4.32 9.16
CA TRP A 31 1.29 4.89 8.50
C TRP A 31 1.69 6.22 7.86
N PHE A 32 1.45 6.36 6.56
CA PHE A 32 1.86 7.52 5.78
C PHE A 32 0.68 8.07 4.97
N GLY A 33 0.79 9.32 4.54
CA GLY A 33 -0.10 9.86 3.50
C GLY A 33 0.12 9.13 2.17
N LEU A 34 -0.88 9.18 1.27
CA LEU A 34 -0.85 8.45 -0.01
C LEU A 34 0.35 8.81 -0.89
N GLU A 35 0.67 10.11 -1.01
CA GLU A 35 1.82 10.55 -1.82
C GLU A 35 3.14 10.10 -1.21
N GLU A 36 3.31 10.24 0.11
CA GLU A 36 4.51 9.77 0.81
C GLU A 36 4.67 8.24 0.69
N ALA A 37 3.59 7.48 0.85
CA ALA A 37 3.61 6.03 0.68
C ALA A 37 4.02 5.63 -0.75
N ALA A 38 3.48 6.32 -1.76
CA ALA A 38 3.83 6.10 -3.17
C ALA A 38 5.31 6.38 -3.46
N GLU A 39 5.93 7.33 -2.75
CA GLU A 39 7.37 7.60 -2.85
C GLU A 39 8.24 6.55 -2.16
N LYS A 40 7.78 5.96 -1.05
CA LYS A 40 8.57 4.98 -0.27
C LYS A 40 8.59 3.57 -0.86
N VAL A 41 7.59 3.16 -1.64
CA VAL A 41 7.54 1.81 -2.21
C VAL A 41 8.57 1.63 -3.33
N PHE A 42 9.26 0.49 -3.33
CA PHE A 42 10.26 0.16 -4.36
C PHE A 42 9.62 -0.27 -5.70
N SER A 43 8.42 -0.86 -5.66
CA SER A 43 7.76 -1.39 -6.84
C SER A 43 7.02 -0.29 -7.61
N PRO A 44 7.29 -0.09 -8.91
CA PRO A 44 6.53 0.84 -9.74
C PRO A 44 5.04 0.49 -9.85
N SER A 45 4.68 -0.80 -9.86
CA SER A 45 3.26 -1.21 -9.90
C SER A 45 2.54 -0.82 -8.61
N ASN A 46 3.16 -1.01 -7.44
CA ASN A 46 2.61 -0.61 -6.15
C ASN A 46 2.46 0.91 -6.03
N ARG A 47 3.44 1.68 -6.51
CA ARG A 47 3.36 3.15 -6.54
C ARG A 47 2.10 3.60 -7.29
N ARG A 48 1.85 3.04 -8.47
CA ARG A 48 0.64 3.36 -9.26
C ARG A 48 -0.64 2.98 -8.51
N ALA A 49 -0.66 1.79 -7.90
CA ALA A 49 -1.82 1.31 -7.15
C ALA A 49 -2.20 2.25 -5.99
N ILE A 50 -1.21 2.77 -5.25
CA ILE A 50 -1.43 3.74 -4.16
C ILE A 50 -2.04 5.05 -4.70
N LEU A 51 -1.46 5.61 -5.76
CA LEU A 51 -1.95 6.86 -6.35
C LEU A 51 -3.35 6.70 -6.99
N GLU A 52 -3.63 5.54 -7.57
CA GLU A 52 -4.96 5.18 -8.08
C GLU A 52 -5.98 5.10 -6.96
N LEU A 53 -5.66 4.41 -5.86
CA LEU A 53 -6.51 4.34 -4.68
C LEU A 53 -6.87 5.74 -4.16
N GLY A 54 -5.90 6.65 -4.09
CA GLY A 54 -6.15 8.05 -3.72
C GLY A 54 -7.17 8.75 -4.61
N ARG A 55 -7.09 8.55 -5.93
CA ARG A 55 -8.08 9.09 -6.88
C ARG A 55 -9.46 8.44 -6.72
N PHE A 56 -9.53 7.17 -6.34
CA PHE A 56 -10.81 6.51 -6.06
C PHE A 56 -11.46 7.02 -4.78
N LEU A 57 -10.68 7.22 -3.72
CA LEU A 57 -11.18 7.73 -2.44
C LEU A 57 -11.61 9.20 -2.53
N GLY A 58 -10.88 10.05 -3.26
CA GLY A 58 -11.28 11.46 -3.48
C GLY A 58 -12.52 11.65 -4.35
N LYS A 59 -13.05 10.58 -4.95
CA LYS A 59 -14.32 10.59 -5.71
C LYS A 59 -15.52 10.15 -4.87
N ARG A 60 -15.31 9.66 -3.64
CA ARG A 60 -16.38 9.28 -2.73
C ARG A 60 -16.85 10.46 -1.89
#